data_AF-A0A1D3L678-F1
#
_entry.id   AF-A0A1D3L678-F1
#
_cell.length_a   1.000
_cell.length_b   1.000
_cell.length_c   1.000
_cell.angle_alpha   90.00
_cell.angle_beta   90.00
_cell.angle_gamma   90.00
#
_symmetry.space_group_name_H-M   'P 1'
#
loop_
_entity.id
_entity.type
_entity.pdbx_description
1 polymer ?
#
loop_
_entity_poly.entity_id
_entity_poly.type
_entity_poly.pdbx_seq_one_letter_code
_entity_poly.pdbx_strand_id
1 'polypeptide(L)'
;RITHIYNPNLIIIQQRYRNPTQSSPKYPYPLATKVEISKDTTIMVCGSTNINDHNNANQKTYINTISEFSNSLKIDIDSEEDIKKEKLEKYILTYLDL
;
A
#
# COMPACT_ATOMS: atom_id res chain seq x y z
N ARG A 1 6.82 6.24 -3.82
CA ARG A 1 7.39 7.02 -2.69
C ARG A 1 7.42 6.12 -1.47
N ILE A 2 8.54 6.03 -0.75
CA ILE A 2 8.56 5.35 0.55
C ILE A 2 7.86 6.28 1.55
N THR A 3 6.84 5.78 2.21
CA THR A 3 5.99 6.57 3.11
C THR A 3 6.27 6.26 4.57
N HIS A 4 6.66 5.01 4.86
CA HIS A 4 7.06 4.60 6.20
C HIS A 4 8.11 3.50 6.13
N ILE A 5 9.07 3.50 7.06
CA ILE A 5 10.11 2.48 7.19
C ILE A 5 10.01 1.94 8.61
N TYR A 6 9.67 0.66 8.77
CA TYR A 6 9.73 -0.01 10.07
C TYR A 6 11.12 -0.56 10.34
N ASN A 7 11.70 -1.21 9.32
CA ASN A 7 13.07 -1.74 9.31
C ASN A 7 13.52 -1.97 7.85
N PRO A 8 14.79 -2.36 7.60
CA PRO A 8 15.31 -2.55 6.24
C PRO A 8 14.54 -3.56 5.37
N ASN A 9 13.78 -4.45 6.00
CA ASN A 9 13.02 -5.51 5.35
C ASN A 9 11.51 -5.24 5.36
N LEU A 10 11.02 -4.15 5.97
CA LEU A 10 9.58 -3.88 6.10
C LEU A 10 9.29 -2.39 5.94
N ILE A 11 8.63 -2.04 4.83
CA ILE A 11 8.34 -0.65 4.45
C ILE A 11 6.93 -0.51 3.89
N ILE A 12 6.40 0.71 3.93
CA ILE A 12 5.18 1.09 3.21
C ILE A 12 5.61 1.96 2.04
N ILE A 13 5.14 1.60 0.85
CA ILE A 13 5.40 2.35 -0.38
C ILE A 13 4.07 2.86 -0.90
N GLN A 14 3.98 4.16 -1.16
CA GLN A 14 2.95 4.71 -2.01
C GLN A 14 3.35 4.54 -3.47
N GLN A 15 2.52 3.85 -4.25
CA GLN A 15 2.66 3.81 -5.70
C GLN A 15 1.59 4.70 -6.36
N ARG A 16 1.88 5.18 -7.57
CA ARG A 16 0.92 5.92 -8.39
C ARG A 16 0.90 5.31 -9.77
N TYR A 17 -0.28 4.94 -10.24
CA TYR A 17 -0.49 4.31 -11.54
C TYR A 17 -1.44 5.17 -12.36
N ARG A 18 -1.10 5.42 -13.62
CA ARG A 18 -1.97 6.11 -14.57
C ARG A 18 -2.11 5.25 -15.81
N ASN A 19 -3.33 4.80 -16.07
CA ASN A 19 -3.67 4.15 -17.34
C ASN A 19 -4.32 5.18 -18.27
N PRO A 20 -3.82 5.36 -19.50
CA PRO A 20 -4.47 6.22 -20.49
C PRO A 20 -5.94 5.85 -20.78
N THR A 21 -6.34 4.59 -20.57
CA THR A 21 -7.71 4.10 -20.84
C THR A 21 -8.63 4.20 -19.62
N GLN A 22 -8.12 4.53 -18.43
CA GLN A 22 -8.94 4.68 -17.22
C GLN A 22 -9.19 6.15 -16.92
N SER A 23 -10.37 6.44 -16.37
CA SER A 23 -10.82 7.80 -16.08
C SER A 23 -10.01 8.50 -14.99
N SER A 24 -9.45 7.73 -14.05
CA SER A 24 -8.74 8.27 -12.88
C SER A 24 -7.41 7.56 -12.65
N PRO A 25 -6.33 8.28 -12.29
CA PRO A 25 -5.13 7.66 -11.76
C PRO A 25 -5.43 6.93 -10.45
N LYS A 26 -4.66 5.89 -10.17
CA LYS A 26 -4.81 5.03 -8.99
C LYS A 26 -3.61 5.15 -8.07
N TYR A 27 -3.81 4.93 -6.78
CA TYR A 27 -2.73 4.85 -5.81
C TYR A 27 -2.98 3.74 -4.78
N PRO A 28 -2.10 2.73 -4.72
CA PRO A 28 -2.06 1.80 -3.62
C PRO A 28 -0.96 2.17 -2.60
N TYR A 29 -1.13 1.68 -1.37
CA TYR A 29 -0.13 1.70 -0.31
C TYR A 29 0.18 0.27 0.18
N PRO A 30 0.87 -0.55 -0.63
CA PRO A 30 1.31 -1.86 -0.17
C PRO A 30 2.30 -1.74 1.00
N LEU A 31 2.07 -2.54 2.04
CA LEU A 31 3.10 -2.95 2.98
C LEU A 31 3.94 -4.02 2.30
N ALA A 32 5.23 -3.74 2.14
CA ALA A 32 6.19 -4.60 1.47
C ALA A 32 7.15 -5.19 2.49
N THR A 33 7.32 -6.52 2.44
CA THR A 33 8.31 -7.24 3.24
C THR A 33 9.28 -8.00 2.36
N LYS A 34 10.57 -7.95 2.72
CA LYS A 34 11.65 -8.73 2.11
C LYS A 34 11.98 -9.92 3.03
N VAL A 35 11.99 -11.12 2.50
CA VAL A 35 12.28 -12.35 3.25
C VAL A 35 13.37 -13.13 2.54
N GLU A 36 14.56 -13.22 3.15
CA GLU A 36 15.65 -14.05 2.66
C GLU A 36 15.36 -15.51 3.04
N ILE A 37 15.16 -16.37 2.04
CA ILE A 37 14.88 -17.80 2.22
C ILE A 37 16.17 -18.61 2.19
N SER A 38 17.11 -18.19 1.34
CA SER A 38 18.44 -18.77 1.21
C SER A 38 19.41 -17.70 0.72
N LYS A 39 20.70 -18.06 0.62
CA LYS A 39 21.74 -17.18 0.09
C LYS A 39 21.40 -16.61 -1.30
N ASP A 40 20.69 -17.38 -2.12
CA ASP A 40 20.41 -17.07 -3.52
C ASP A 40 18.89 -16.85 -3.76
N THR A 41 18.08 -16.73 -2.70
CA THR A 41 16.62 -16.66 -2.81
C THR A 41 16.07 -15.65 -1.82
N THR A 42 15.43 -14.60 -2.35
CA THR A 42 14.75 -13.58 -1.56
C THR A 42 13.36 -13.38 -2.12
N ILE A 43 12.34 -13.50 -1.27
CA ILE A 43 10.96 -13.28 -1.64
C ILE A 43 10.56 -11.88 -1.19
N MET A 44 9.85 -11.15 -2.05
CA MET A 44 9.20 -9.90 -1.69
C MET A 44 7.68 -10.09 -1.69
N VAL A 45 7.06 -9.88 -0.52
CA VAL A 45 5.60 -9.95 -0.38
C VAL A 45 5.07 -8.54 -0.21
N CYS A 46 4.08 -8.17 -1.03
CA CYS A 46 3.42 -6.87 -0.94
C CYS A 46 1.92 -7.06 -0.72
N GLY A 47 1.38 -6.46 0.34
CA GLY A 47 -0.04 -6.54 0.66
C GLY A 47 -0.61 -5.19 1.07
N SER A 48 -1.81 -4.88 0.62
CA SER A 48 -2.51 -3.67 1.08
C SER A 48 -2.91 -3.79 2.55
N THR A 49 -2.86 -2.67 3.27
CA THR A 49 -3.18 -2.55 4.70
C THR A 49 -4.23 -1.46 4.93
N ASN A 50 -4.83 -1.44 6.11
CA ASN A 50 -5.81 -0.43 6.48
C ASN A 50 -5.12 0.89 6.85
N ILE A 51 -5.06 1.81 5.88
CA ILE A 51 -4.36 3.09 6.01
C ILE A 51 -5.35 4.25 6.04
N ASN A 52 -5.21 5.10 7.07
CA ASN A 52 -5.77 6.44 7.09
C ASN A 52 -4.83 7.37 6.31
N ASP A 53 -5.27 7.80 5.14
CA ASP A 53 -4.54 8.73 4.26
C ASP A 53 -5.24 10.09 4.17
N HIS A 54 -6.18 10.37 5.07
CA HIS A 54 -7.00 11.59 5.08
C HIS A 54 -7.71 11.88 3.75
N ASN A 55 -8.02 10.83 2.98
CA ASN A 55 -8.93 10.94 1.85
C ASN A 55 -10.38 11.07 2.36
N ASN A 56 -11.07 12.17 2.02
CA ASN A 56 -12.37 12.51 2.56
C ASN A 56 -13.50 11.57 2.11
N ALA A 57 -13.46 11.03 0.88
CA ALA A 57 -14.52 10.14 0.37
C ALA A 57 -14.31 8.66 0.64
N ASN A 58 -13.07 8.20 0.81
CA ASN A 58 -12.78 6.76 0.77
C ASN A 58 -12.50 6.17 2.16
N GLN A 59 -13.56 6.12 2.98
CA GLN A 59 -13.59 5.45 4.28
C GLN A 59 -13.75 3.92 4.18
N LYS A 60 -13.66 3.34 2.96
CA LYS A 60 -13.77 1.89 2.79
C LYS A 60 -12.59 1.20 3.49
N THR A 61 -12.88 0.62 4.64
CA THR A 61 -11.97 -0.24 5.39
C THR A 61 -11.67 -1.45 4.53
N TYR A 62 -10.41 -1.60 4.08
CA TYR A 62 -9.98 -2.83 3.46
C TYR A 62 -9.65 -3.84 4.57
N ILE A 63 -10.37 -4.97 4.57
CA ILE A 63 -10.05 -6.12 5.41
C ILE A 63 -9.22 -7.06 4.55
N ASN A 64 -7.92 -7.13 4.85
CA ASN A 64 -7.02 -8.11 4.29
C ASN A 64 -7.37 -9.50 4.85
N THR A 65 -7.89 -10.39 4.01
CA THR A 65 -8.26 -11.76 4.40
C THR A 65 -7.05 -12.69 4.58
N ILE A 66 -5.86 -12.26 4.15
CA ILE A 66 -4.63 -13.07 4.20
C ILE A 66 -3.98 -13.00 5.60
N SER A 67 -4.12 -11.87 6.30
CA SER A 67 -3.48 -11.68 7.59
C SER A 67 -4.28 -10.73 8.49
N GLU A 68 -4.68 -11.22 9.65
CA GLU A 68 -5.29 -10.41 10.71
C GLU A 68 -4.33 -9.32 11.22
N PHE A 69 -3.02 -9.59 11.18
CA PHE A 69 -1.99 -8.60 11.55
C PHE A 69 -2.02 -7.38 10.62
N SER A 70 -2.21 -7.58 9.32
CA SER A 70 -2.37 -6.49 8.35
C SER A 70 -3.61 -5.62 8.62
N ASN A 71 -4.63 -6.17 9.29
CA ASN A 71 -5.85 -5.45 9.65
C ASN A 71 -5.74 -4.71 10.99
N SER A 72 -4.89 -5.19 11.91
CA SER A 72 -4.69 -4.56 13.22
C SER A 72 -3.73 -3.37 13.16
N LEU A 73 -2.88 -3.31 12.13
CA LEU A 73 -2.02 -2.17 11.85
C LEU A 73 -2.87 -0.94 11.51
N LYS A 74 -2.95 0.00 12.45
CA LYS A 74 -3.47 1.35 12.22
C LYS A 74 -2.32 2.24 11.78
N ILE A 75 -2.36 2.66 10.52
CA ILE A 75 -1.32 3.48 9.93
C ILE A 75 -1.95 4.79 9.49
N ASP A 76 -1.37 5.89 9.96
CA ASP A 76 -1.76 7.24 9.60
C ASP A 76 -0.69 7.88 8.71
N ILE A 77 -1.09 8.39 7.55
CA ILE A 77 -0.22 8.95 6.52
C ILE A 77 -0.74 10.32 6.13
N ASP A 78 0.10 11.34 6.33
CA ASP A 78 -0.15 12.67 5.77
C ASP A 78 0.07 12.64 4.24
N SER A 79 -1.02 12.41 3.51
CA SER A 79 -0.99 12.25 2.05
C SER A 79 -0.94 13.58 1.31
N GLU A 80 -0.64 13.52 0.01
CA GLU A 80 -0.63 14.71 -0.83
C GLU A 80 -2.03 15.29 -1.06
N GLU A 81 -2.07 16.59 -1.34
CA GLU A 81 -3.30 17.36 -1.57
C GLU A 81 -4.23 16.77 -2.64
N ASP A 82 -3.69 16.14 -3.68
CA ASP A 82 -4.48 15.52 -4.73
C ASP A 82 -5.17 14.23 -4.28
N ILE A 83 -4.60 13.51 -3.32
CA ILE A 83 -5.24 12.36 -2.66
C ILE A 83 -6.31 12.82 -1.68
N LYS A 84 -6.00 13.83 -0.85
CA LYS A 84 -6.97 14.44 0.08
C LYS A 84 -8.18 15.04 -0.64
N LYS A 85 -7.97 15.54 -1.86
CA LYS A 85 -9.01 16.09 -2.76
C LYS A 85 -9.56 15.07 -3.77
N GLU A 86 -9.30 13.78 -3.57
CA GLU A 86 -9.93 12.69 -4.35
C GLU A 86 -9.65 12.73 -5.87
N LYS A 87 -8.57 13.37 -6.30
CA LYS A 87 -8.18 13.40 -7.73
C LYS A 87 -7.64 12.07 -8.23
N LEU A 88 -7.31 11.16 -7.31
CA LEU A 88 -6.90 9.80 -7.59
C LEU A 88 -7.84 8.83 -6.88
N GLU A 89 -7.93 7.61 -7.41
CA GLU A 89 -8.71 6.52 -6.85
C GLU A 89 -7.83 5.62 -5.98
N LYS A 90 -8.24 5.38 -4.72
CA LYS A 90 -7.53 4.46 -3.82
C LYS A 90 -7.67 3.04 -4.38
N TYR A 91 -6.54 2.36 -4.52
CA TYR A 91 -6.50 1.02 -5.11
C TYR A 91 -5.88 0.02 -4.14
N ILE A 92 -6.44 -1.19 -4.13
CA ILE A 92 -5.90 -2.32 -3.36
C ILE A 92 -5.06 -3.15 -4.29
N LEU A 93 -3.81 -3.36 -3.90
CA LEU A 93 -2.84 -4.16 -4.62
C LEU A 93 -2.17 -5.17 -3.67
N THR A 94 -2.12 -6.42 -4.11
CA THR A 94 -1.42 -7.52 -3.43
C THR A 94 -0.69 -8.33 -4.49
N TYR A 95 0.60 -8.61 -4.28
CA TYR A 95 1.41 -9.43 -5.18
C TYR A 95 2.59 -10.06 -4.44
N LEU A 96 3.18 -11.07 -5.08
CA LEU A 96 4.36 -11.80 -4.66
C LEU A 96 5.41 -11.69 -5.76
N ASP A 97 6.65 -11.40 -5.40
CA ASP A 97 7.80 -11.34 -6.31
C ASP A 97 8.91 -12.28 -5.77
N LEU A 98 9.64 -12.94 -6.68
CA LEU A 98 10.58 -14.05 -6.38
C LEU A 98 12.02 -13.73 -6.82
#